data_AF-A0A267F308-F1
#
_entry.id   AF-A0A267F308-F1
#
_cell.length_a   1.000
_cell.length_b   1.000
_cell.length_c   1.000
_cell.angle_alpha   90.00
_cell.angle_beta   90.00
_cell.angle_gamma   90.00
#
_symmetry.space_group_name_H-M   'P 1'
#
loop_
_entity.id
_entity.type
_entity.pdbx_description
1 polymer ?
#
loop_
_entity_poly.entity_id
_entity_poly.type
_entity_poly.pdbx_seq_one_letter_code
_entity_poly.pdbx_strand_id
1 'polypeptide(L)'
;MVYASKTIDFEQHKDKHLSDFHLENHANLHMVLRLPGGSRLRELGDCVELTEEPDMITWDDDKDNLRVKMPCGHAIGPDSLTMYCRSLLDSGLYRFLCPWLDPNDSRVGCPVEWDFVVIRRLAVLSDEERQEFERKISENYLRRAVNIQECPSCHSYCKRVSSRDRRVVCPACSSGGRQRFEFCWYCLNKWRSAGTDKCGNDICSGKDPRIAILAAAPVKEIVGVKDVPGRRACIHCGMIIEHVRFCKHMKCICGQEFCFICLKPKNSEGNWQCGSFNAPCTIAPRQTQVPGE
;
A
#
# COMPACT_ATOMS: atom_id res chain seq x y z
N MET A 1 -33.56 -18.85 42.08
CA MET A 1 -33.71 -17.88 40.98
C MET A 1 -33.44 -18.66 39.70
N VAL A 2 -34.48 -18.97 38.93
CA VAL A 2 -34.35 -19.78 37.71
C VAL A 2 -34.18 -18.81 36.55
N TYR A 3 -33.00 -18.76 35.95
CA TYR A 3 -32.77 -17.97 34.74
C TYR A 3 -33.37 -18.72 33.55
N ALA A 4 -34.37 -18.14 32.91
CA ALA A 4 -34.87 -18.64 31.63
C ALA A 4 -34.02 -18.03 30.51
N SER A 5 -33.21 -18.83 29.83
CA SER A 5 -32.47 -18.41 28.64
C SER A 5 -33.28 -18.73 27.38
N LYS A 6 -33.46 -17.75 26.49
CA LYS A 6 -33.99 -17.95 25.14
C LYS A 6 -32.87 -17.72 24.12
N THR A 7 -32.58 -18.74 23.31
CA THR A 7 -31.62 -18.62 22.19
C THR A 7 -32.38 -18.15 20.95
N ILE A 8 -31.88 -17.10 20.30
CA ILE A 8 -32.47 -16.55 19.07
C ILE A 8 -31.60 -17.02 17.89
N ASP A 9 -32.19 -17.82 17.01
CA ASP A 9 -31.57 -18.24 15.75
C ASP A 9 -32.00 -17.32 14.60
N PHE A 10 -31.03 -16.81 13.82
CA PHE A 10 -31.27 -15.82 12.78
C PHE A 10 -32.19 -16.34 11.66
N GLU A 11 -32.01 -17.57 11.20
CA GLU A 11 -32.82 -18.12 10.10
C GLU A 11 -34.29 -18.31 10.51
N GLN A 12 -34.52 -18.64 11.77
CA GLN A 12 -35.86 -18.84 12.31
C GLN A 12 -36.55 -17.51 12.71
N HIS A 13 -35.81 -16.42 12.85
CA HIS A 13 -36.29 -15.16 13.42
C HIS A 13 -35.91 -13.92 12.60
N LYS A 14 -35.56 -14.09 11.31
CA LYS A 14 -35.06 -13.03 10.42
C LYS A 14 -35.92 -11.77 10.33
N ASP A 15 -37.23 -11.90 10.54
CA ASP A 15 -38.21 -10.80 10.45
C ASP A 15 -38.70 -10.33 11.84
N LYS A 16 -38.06 -10.76 12.93
CA LYS A 16 -38.43 -10.36 14.30
C LYS A 16 -37.46 -9.32 14.85
N HIS A 17 -38.00 -8.37 15.61
CA HIS A 17 -37.26 -7.36 16.35
C HIS A 17 -37.10 -7.77 17.82
N LEU A 18 -36.11 -7.18 18.51
CA LEU A 18 -35.86 -7.45 19.94
C LEU A 18 -37.09 -7.20 20.83
N SER A 19 -37.95 -6.25 20.44
CA SER A 19 -39.24 -5.97 21.09
C SER A 19 -40.18 -7.18 21.11
N ASP A 20 -40.08 -8.04 20.10
CA ASP A 20 -40.99 -9.19 19.93
C ASP A 20 -40.68 -10.33 20.90
N PHE A 21 -39.52 -10.25 21.58
CA PHE A 21 -39.07 -11.24 22.56
C PHE A 21 -39.44 -10.87 24.00
N HIS A 22 -40.21 -9.80 24.19
CA HIS A 22 -40.73 -9.37 25.50
C HIS A 22 -39.61 -9.16 26.53
N LEU A 23 -38.54 -8.46 26.12
CA LEU A 23 -37.46 -8.10 27.03
C LEU A 23 -37.96 -7.09 28.06
N GLU A 24 -37.84 -7.44 29.34
CA GLU A 24 -38.21 -6.56 30.44
C GLU A 24 -37.10 -5.52 30.73
N ASN A 25 -37.47 -4.43 31.42
CA ASN A 25 -36.50 -3.45 31.89
C ASN A 25 -35.46 -4.16 32.78
N HIS A 26 -34.18 -3.89 32.52
CA HIS A 26 -33.01 -4.53 33.15
C HIS A 26 -32.71 -5.98 32.72
N ALA A 27 -33.28 -6.46 31.61
CA ALA A 27 -32.86 -7.73 31.00
C ALA A 27 -31.41 -7.66 30.45
N ASN A 28 -30.66 -8.76 30.60
CA ASN A 28 -29.31 -8.90 30.03
C ASN A 28 -29.37 -9.63 28.68
N LEU A 29 -28.81 -9.00 27.64
CA LEU A 29 -28.67 -9.59 26.31
C LEU A 29 -27.22 -10.07 26.10
N HIS A 30 -27.05 -11.37 25.89
CA HIS A 30 -25.77 -11.96 25.49
C HIS A 30 -25.77 -12.26 24.00
N MET A 31 -25.00 -11.51 23.21
CA MET A 31 -24.84 -11.74 21.78
C MET A 31 -23.64 -12.67 21.53
N VAL A 32 -23.89 -13.85 20.95
CA VAL A 32 -22.84 -14.79 20.56
C VAL A 32 -22.67 -14.74 19.05
N LEU A 33 -21.55 -14.17 18.60
CA LEU A 33 -21.21 -14.08 17.18
C LEU A 33 -20.51 -15.36 16.73
N ARG A 34 -21.09 -16.07 15.76
CA ARG A 34 -20.40 -17.13 15.03
C ARG A 34 -19.67 -16.53 13.85
N LEU A 35 -18.35 -16.45 13.95
CA LEU A 35 -17.48 -16.05 12.85
C LEU A 35 -16.95 -17.31 12.15
N PRO A 36 -16.78 -17.32 10.82
CA PRO A 36 -16.03 -18.38 10.17
C PRO A 36 -14.62 -18.42 10.77
N GLY A 37 -14.25 -19.56 11.34
CA GLY A 37 -12.92 -19.81 11.89
C GLY A 37 -12.09 -20.62 10.92
N GLY A 38 -10.82 -20.22 10.73
CA GLY A 38 -9.84 -20.92 9.91
C GLY A 38 -9.91 -20.60 8.42
N SER A 39 -8.76 -20.70 7.76
CA SER A 39 -8.67 -20.72 6.31
C SER A 39 -9.12 -22.08 5.78
N ARG A 40 -9.72 -22.12 4.57
CA ARG A 40 -9.86 -23.38 3.85
C ARG A 40 -8.45 -23.88 3.55
N LEU A 41 -8.13 -25.11 3.95
CA LEU A 41 -6.89 -25.78 3.57
C LEU A 41 -6.72 -25.70 2.05
N ARG A 42 -5.66 -25.01 1.62
CA ARG A 42 -5.29 -24.94 0.21
C ARG A 42 -4.53 -26.23 -0.13
N GLU A 43 -5.07 -27.02 -1.05
CA GLU A 43 -4.43 -28.27 -1.47
C GLU A 43 -3.15 -27.96 -2.27
N LEU A 44 -2.00 -28.38 -1.73
CA LEU A 44 -0.70 -28.25 -2.36
C LEU A 44 -0.42 -29.47 -3.24
N GLY A 45 0.18 -29.27 -4.41
CA GLY A 45 0.56 -30.38 -5.28
C GLY A 45 1.75 -31.19 -4.74
N ASP A 46 1.84 -32.46 -5.12
CA ASP A 46 2.82 -33.46 -4.64
C ASP A 46 4.30 -33.09 -4.80
N CYS A 47 4.61 -32.05 -5.58
CA CYS A 47 5.95 -31.59 -5.90
C CYS A 47 6.42 -30.40 -5.04
N VAL A 48 5.69 -30.06 -3.98
CA VAL A 48 6.02 -28.97 -3.04
C VAL A 48 6.72 -29.56 -1.81
N GLU A 49 7.88 -29.01 -1.46
CA GLU A 49 8.59 -29.38 -0.23
C GLU A 49 7.80 -28.82 0.97
N LEU A 50 7.28 -29.73 1.79
CA LEU A 50 6.57 -29.42 3.02
C LEU A 50 7.51 -29.56 4.22
N THR A 51 7.24 -28.80 5.28
CA THR A 51 8.03 -28.79 6.50
C THR A 51 7.14 -28.68 7.74
N GLU A 52 7.60 -29.30 8.84
CA GLU A 52 7.03 -29.17 10.19
C GLU A 52 7.55 -27.92 10.92
N GLU A 53 8.50 -27.19 10.31
CA GLU A 53 8.97 -25.92 10.87
C GLU A 53 7.81 -24.91 11.03
N PRO A 54 7.83 -24.10 12.09
CA PRO A 54 6.76 -23.14 12.36
C PRO A 54 6.64 -22.10 11.24
N ASP A 55 5.42 -21.65 10.98
CA ASP A 55 5.17 -20.53 10.08
C ASP A 55 5.94 -19.29 10.53
N MET A 56 6.77 -18.72 9.64
CA MET A 56 7.65 -17.59 9.99
C MET A 56 6.93 -16.30 10.40
N ILE A 57 5.62 -16.17 10.13
CA ILE A 57 4.82 -15.00 10.49
C ILE A 57 3.93 -15.30 11.69
N THR A 58 3.18 -16.40 11.64
CA THR A 58 2.18 -16.72 12.66
C THR A 58 2.74 -17.54 13.81
N TRP A 59 3.95 -18.10 13.65
CA TRP A 59 4.58 -19.06 14.57
C TRP A 59 3.77 -20.33 14.82
N ASP A 60 2.78 -20.57 13.96
CA ASP A 60 1.96 -21.76 14.01
C ASP A 60 2.82 -22.99 13.65
N ASP A 61 2.81 -23.99 14.51
CA ASP A 61 3.58 -25.24 14.43
C ASP A 61 2.69 -26.49 14.41
N ASP A 62 1.38 -26.31 14.18
CA ASP A 62 0.42 -27.40 14.08
C ASP A 62 0.88 -28.46 13.06
N LYS A 63 1.09 -29.69 13.55
CA LYS A 63 1.64 -30.81 12.78
C LYS A 63 0.68 -31.33 11.72
N ASP A 64 -0.61 -31.08 11.90
CA ASP A 64 -1.64 -31.44 10.93
C ASP A 64 -1.71 -30.42 9.78
N ASN A 65 -1.06 -29.27 9.93
CA ASN A 65 -1.05 -28.16 8.97
C ASN A 65 0.38 -27.84 8.50
N LEU A 66 0.96 -28.70 7.67
CA LEU A 66 2.33 -28.51 7.16
C LEU A 66 2.48 -27.22 6.35
N ARG A 67 3.66 -26.59 6.46
CA ARG A 67 4.00 -25.34 5.76
C ARG A 67 4.82 -25.64 4.52
N VAL A 68 4.80 -24.72 3.56
CA VAL A 68 5.68 -24.80 2.40
C VAL A 68 7.06 -24.26 2.75
N LYS A 69 8.11 -24.88 2.20
CA LYS A 69 9.45 -24.35 2.30
C LYS A 69 9.75 -23.42 1.13
N MET A 70 10.04 -22.16 1.43
CA MET A 70 10.40 -21.17 0.41
C MET A 70 11.81 -21.44 -0.14
N PRO A 71 12.17 -20.93 -1.34
CA PRO A 71 13.53 -21.10 -1.89
C PRO A 71 14.66 -20.56 -1.00
N CYS A 72 14.34 -19.64 -0.08
CA CYS A 72 15.27 -19.14 0.92
C CYS A 72 15.44 -20.07 2.13
N GLY A 73 14.72 -21.20 2.19
CA GLY A 73 14.77 -22.20 3.25
C GLY A 73 13.72 -22.03 4.35
N HIS A 74 13.08 -20.87 4.46
CA HIS A 74 12.14 -20.58 5.54
C HIS A 74 10.71 -21.09 5.27
N ALA A 75 10.03 -21.50 6.34
CA ALA A 75 8.68 -22.07 6.32
C ALA A 75 7.56 -21.03 6.42
N ILE A 76 6.49 -21.20 5.64
CA ILE A 76 5.28 -20.36 5.72
C ILE A 76 4.06 -21.15 5.22
N GLY A 77 2.90 -20.95 5.83
CA GLY A 77 1.64 -21.52 5.36
C GLY A 77 1.14 -20.81 4.09
N PRO A 78 0.44 -21.51 3.18
CA PRO A 78 -0.09 -20.90 1.95
C PRO A 78 -0.97 -19.66 2.19
N ASP A 79 -1.79 -19.67 3.24
CA ASP A 79 -2.65 -18.53 3.59
C ASP A 79 -1.85 -17.37 4.19
N SER A 80 -0.90 -17.65 5.08
CA SER A 80 0.03 -16.64 5.61
C SER A 80 0.81 -15.98 4.47
N LEU A 81 1.30 -16.77 3.51
CA LEU A 81 2.00 -16.29 2.32
C LEU A 81 1.09 -15.38 1.47
N THR A 82 -0.14 -15.82 1.21
CA THR A 82 -1.14 -15.03 0.47
C THR A 82 -1.44 -13.70 1.17
N MET A 83 -1.77 -13.75 2.46
CA MET A 83 -2.12 -12.58 3.27
C MET A 83 -0.97 -11.58 3.34
N TYR A 84 0.25 -12.07 3.59
CA TYR A 84 1.45 -11.25 3.62
C TYR A 84 1.68 -10.56 2.27
N CYS A 85 1.68 -11.31 1.17
CA CYS A 85 1.91 -10.75 -0.16
C CYS A 85 0.80 -9.75 -0.55
N ARG A 86 -0.46 -10.04 -0.23
CA ARG A 86 -1.58 -9.11 -0.42
C ARG A 86 -1.37 -7.82 0.36
N SER A 87 -0.94 -7.90 1.62
CA SER A 87 -0.67 -6.72 2.45
C SER A 87 0.44 -5.82 1.89
N LEU A 88 1.49 -6.41 1.29
CA LEU A 88 2.55 -5.66 0.61
C LEU A 88 1.99 -4.91 -0.61
N LEU A 89 1.17 -5.59 -1.41
CA LEU A 89 0.51 -5.01 -2.58
C LEU A 89 -0.46 -3.89 -2.20
N ASP A 90 -1.24 -4.08 -1.15
CA ASP A 90 -2.16 -3.05 -0.61
C ASP A 90 -1.39 -1.82 -0.10
N SER A 91 -0.17 -2.05 0.40
CA SER A 91 0.76 -1.00 0.83
C SER A 91 1.50 -0.33 -0.33
N GLY A 92 1.18 -0.65 -1.58
CA GLY A 92 1.79 -0.05 -2.77
C GLY A 92 3.16 -0.63 -3.15
N LEU A 93 3.59 -1.72 -2.52
CA LEU A 93 4.82 -2.44 -2.90
C LEU A 93 4.52 -3.45 -4.02
N TYR A 94 5.53 -3.88 -4.76
CA TYR A 94 5.40 -4.92 -5.79
C TYR A 94 6.53 -5.96 -5.75
N ARG A 95 7.45 -5.81 -4.78
CA ARG A 95 8.56 -6.71 -4.53
C ARG A 95 8.25 -7.49 -3.26
N PHE A 96 8.52 -8.78 -3.27
CA PHE A 96 8.19 -9.68 -2.17
C PHE A 96 9.47 -10.16 -1.51
N LEU A 97 9.84 -9.54 -0.40
CA LEU A 97 10.98 -9.99 0.41
C LEU A 97 10.50 -10.98 1.47
N CYS A 98 11.34 -11.97 1.76
CA CYS A 98 11.10 -12.90 2.86
C CYS A 98 10.95 -12.12 4.18
N PRO A 99 9.85 -12.30 4.94
CA PRO A 99 9.62 -11.58 6.19
C PRO A 99 10.35 -12.18 7.39
N TRP A 100 11.07 -13.30 7.21
CA TRP A 100 11.75 -13.99 8.30
C TRP A 100 12.78 -13.09 8.99
N LEU A 101 12.77 -13.12 10.32
CA LEU A 101 13.71 -12.45 11.22
C LEU A 101 14.39 -13.49 12.10
N ASP A 102 15.66 -13.25 12.44
CA ASP A 102 16.40 -14.13 13.33
C ASP A 102 15.76 -14.11 14.74
N PRO A 103 15.42 -15.28 15.31
CA PRO A 103 14.80 -15.37 16.63
C PRO A 103 15.66 -14.78 17.76
N ASN A 104 16.98 -14.72 17.58
CA ASN A 104 17.94 -14.22 18.56
C ASN A 104 18.38 -12.77 18.30
N ASP A 105 18.26 -12.27 17.05
CA ASP A 105 18.51 -10.88 16.71
C ASP A 105 17.54 -10.36 15.64
N SER A 106 16.48 -9.67 16.06
CA SER A 106 15.46 -9.13 15.16
C SER A 106 15.96 -8.07 14.16
N ARG A 107 17.23 -7.66 14.21
CA ARG A 107 17.86 -6.79 13.20
C ARG A 107 18.42 -7.58 12.02
N VAL A 108 18.57 -8.89 12.18
CA VAL A 108 19.01 -9.83 11.16
C VAL A 108 17.75 -10.45 10.54
N GLY A 109 17.66 -10.39 9.21
CA GLY A 109 16.53 -10.94 8.48
C GLY A 109 16.96 -11.49 7.13
N CYS A 110 16.07 -12.24 6.48
CA CYS A 110 16.36 -12.85 5.20
C CYS A 110 16.34 -11.80 4.06
N PRO A 111 17.43 -11.62 3.28
CA PRO A 111 17.46 -10.61 2.22
C PRO A 111 16.84 -11.11 0.90
N VAL A 112 16.38 -12.36 0.84
CA VAL A 112 15.94 -13.00 -0.39
C VAL A 112 14.61 -12.43 -0.86
N GLU A 113 14.56 -12.07 -2.14
CA GLU A 113 13.34 -11.72 -2.86
C GLU A 113 12.73 -12.96 -3.51
N TRP A 114 11.40 -13.06 -3.44
CA TRP A 114 10.63 -14.15 -4.01
C TRP A 114 10.01 -13.72 -5.34
N ASP A 115 10.18 -14.55 -6.36
CA ASP A 115 9.50 -14.39 -7.64
C ASP A 115 8.00 -14.65 -7.49
N PHE A 116 7.19 -13.82 -8.16
CA PHE A 116 5.73 -14.00 -8.13
C PHE A 116 5.28 -15.35 -8.68
N VAL A 117 6.04 -15.96 -9.61
CA VAL A 117 5.76 -17.31 -10.11
C VAL A 117 5.86 -18.35 -8.99
N VAL A 118 6.84 -18.21 -8.09
CA VAL A 118 7.00 -19.08 -6.92
C VAL A 118 5.84 -18.85 -5.95
N ILE A 119 5.51 -17.59 -5.66
CA ILE A 119 4.40 -17.23 -4.76
C ILE A 119 3.09 -17.80 -5.29
N ARG A 120 2.77 -17.60 -6.57
CA ARG A 120 1.55 -18.10 -7.22
C ARG A 120 1.41 -19.62 -7.05
N ARG A 121 2.51 -20.36 -7.16
CA ARG A 121 2.53 -21.82 -7.01
C ARG A 121 2.35 -22.23 -5.54
N LEU A 122 3.14 -21.67 -4.64
CA LEU A 122 3.21 -22.12 -3.24
C LEU A 122 2.07 -21.60 -2.36
N ALA A 123 1.51 -20.44 -2.70
CA ALA A 123 0.31 -19.91 -2.05
C ALA A 123 -0.98 -20.53 -2.60
N VAL A 124 -0.90 -21.35 -3.66
CA VAL A 124 -2.05 -21.94 -4.36
C VAL A 124 -3.13 -20.88 -4.64
N LEU A 125 -2.72 -19.78 -5.25
CA LEU A 125 -3.63 -18.65 -5.49
C LEU A 125 -4.78 -19.08 -6.42
N SER A 126 -6.01 -18.68 -6.08
CA SER A 126 -7.16 -18.83 -6.98
C SER A 126 -7.00 -17.98 -8.23
N ASP A 127 -7.80 -18.21 -9.27
CA ASP A 127 -7.70 -17.40 -10.49
C ASP A 127 -8.08 -15.93 -10.25
N GLU A 128 -9.02 -15.67 -9.35
CA GLU A 128 -9.35 -14.31 -8.90
C GLU A 128 -8.17 -13.66 -8.16
N GLU A 129 -7.53 -14.39 -7.25
CA GLU A 129 -6.36 -13.88 -6.51
C GLU A 129 -5.17 -13.62 -7.44
N ARG A 130 -4.95 -14.48 -8.44
CA ARG A 130 -3.91 -14.29 -9.45
C ARG A 130 -4.14 -13.00 -10.24
N GLN A 131 -5.36 -12.79 -10.74
CA GLN A 131 -5.72 -11.57 -11.47
C GLN A 131 -5.57 -10.33 -10.58
N GLU A 132 -6.02 -10.43 -9.33
CA GLU A 132 -5.87 -9.36 -8.33
C GLU A 132 -4.40 -8.98 -8.14
N PHE A 133 -3.53 -9.97 -7.90
CA PHE A 133 -2.11 -9.77 -7.63
C PHE A 133 -1.38 -9.23 -8.85
N GLU A 134 -1.56 -9.84 -10.03
CA GLU A 134 -0.93 -9.40 -11.28
C GLU A 134 -1.28 -7.94 -11.62
N ARG A 135 -2.55 -7.57 -11.42
CA ARG A 135 -3.01 -6.18 -11.57
C ARG A 135 -2.32 -5.25 -10.56
N LYS A 136 -2.32 -5.59 -9.26
CA LYS A 136 -1.70 -4.75 -8.22
C LYS A 136 -0.19 -4.62 -8.39
N ILE A 137 0.51 -5.69 -8.75
CA ILE A 137 1.95 -5.68 -9.06
C ILE A 137 2.22 -4.66 -10.17
N SER A 138 1.45 -4.75 -11.26
CA SER A 138 1.58 -3.86 -12.41
C SER A 138 1.29 -2.40 -12.05
N GLU A 139 0.19 -2.14 -11.34
CA GLU A 139 -0.18 -0.79 -10.91
C GLU A 139 0.86 -0.20 -9.96
N ASN A 140 1.32 -0.95 -8.97
CA ASN A 140 2.32 -0.47 -8.01
C ASN A 140 3.68 -0.22 -8.68
N TYR A 141 4.05 -1.05 -9.65
CA TYR A 141 5.22 -0.81 -10.48
C TYR A 141 5.08 0.48 -11.29
N LEU A 142 3.97 0.66 -12.00
CA LEU A 142 3.70 1.84 -12.82
C LEU A 142 3.56 3.13 -11.99
N ARG A 143 2.97 3.06 -10.79
CA ARG A 143 2.89 4.19 -9.84
C ARG A 143 4.27 4.70 -9.41
N ARG A 144 5.31 3.85 -9.45
CA ARG A 144 6.70 4.26 -9.18
C ARG A 144 7.46 4.68 -10.44
N ALA A 145 6.96 4.34 -11.62
CA ALA A 145 7.62 4.69 -12.86
C ALA A 145 7.53 6.20 -13.10
N VAL A 146 8.69 6.84 -13.25
CA VAL A 146 8.77 8.25 -13.62
C VAL A 146 8.17 8.46 -15.00
N ASN A 147 7.54 9.61 -15.23
CA ASN A 147 6.98 10.01 -16.53
C ASN A 147 5.83 9.12 -17.06
N ILE A 148 5.18 8.33 -16.18
CA ILE A 148 3.91 7.65 -16.49
C ILE A 148 2.72 8.40 -15.86
N GLN A 149 1.65 8.58 -16.63
CA GLN A 149 0.38 9.15 -16.17
C GLN A 149 -0.80 8.39 -16.75
N GLU A 150 -1.86 8.25 -15.97
CA GLU A 150 -3.10 7.61 -16.41
C GLU A 150 -3.87 8.51 -17.39
N CYS A 151 -4.34 7.92 -18.50
CA CYS A 151 -5.16 8.64 -19.46
C CYS A 151 -6.53 8.98 -18.85
N PRO A 152 -6.95 10.25 -18.85
CA PRO A 152 -8.24 10.68 -18.27
C PRO A 152 -9.46 10.18 -19.06
N SER A 153 -9.28 9.62 -20.25
CA SER A 153 -10.35 9.15 -21.12
C SER A 153 -10.55 7.63 -21.06
N CYS A 154 -9.46 6.86 -21.08
CA CYS A 154 -9.53 5.40 -21.17
C CYS A 154 -8.78 4.66 -20.06
N HIS A 155 -8.25 5.37 -19.07
CA HIS A 155 -7.56 4.81 -17.90
C HIS A 155 -6.29 3.99 -18.21
N SER A 156 -5.82 4.00 -19.46
CA SER A 156 -4.55 3.38 -19.82
C SER A 156 -3.37 4.24 -19.40
N TYR A 157 -2.29 3.62 -18.93
CA TYR A 157 -1.07 4.33 -18.59
C TYR A 157 -0.32 4.82 -19.84
N CYS A 158 0.05 6.09 -19.82
CA CYS A 158 0.72 6.79 -20.92
C CYS A 158 2.08 7.31 -20.45
N LYS A 159 3.11 7.15 -21.29
CA LYS A 159 4.45 7.68 -21.01
C LYS A 159 4.65 9.02 -21.71
N ARG A 160 5.22 10.01 -21.01
CA ARG A 160 5.72 11.25 -21.64
C ARG A 160 6.98 11.00 -22.46
N VAL A 161 7.11 11.70 -23.58
CA VAL A 161 8.34 11.70 -24.39
C VAL A 161 9.50 12.33 -23.61
N SER A 162 9.25 13.45 -22.93
CA SER A 162 10.21 14.16 -22.09
C SER A 162 9.55 14.59 -20.78
N SER A 163 10.31 14.64 -19.67
CA SER A 163 9.82 15.19 -18.40
C SER A 163 9.45 16.67 -18.50
N ARG A 164 10.08 17.40 -19.45
CA ARG A 164 9.79 18.81 -19.73
C ARG A 164 8.46 19.01 -20.46
N ASP A 165 7.99 18.00 -21.18
CA ASP A 165 6.72 18.09 -21.91
C ASP A 165 5.57 17.96 -20.93
N ARG A 166 4.62 18.90 -20.99
CA ARG A 166 3.33 18.76 -20.31
C ARG A 166 2.32 18.03 -21.18
N ARG A 167 2.59 17.87 -22.47
CA ARG A 167 1.72 17.15 -23.41
C ARG A 167 1.97 15.65 -23.32
N VAL A 168 0.89 14.91 -23.13
CA VAL A 168 0.90 13.44 -23.15
C VAL A 168 0.00 12.98 -24.30
N VAL A 169 0.48 12.03 -25.09
CA VAL A 169 -0.31 11.37 -26.13
C VAL A 169 -0.75 10.01 -25.59
N CYS A 170 -2.04 9.71 -25.67
CA CYS A 170 -2.54 8.37 -25.33
C CYS A 170 -2.49 7.47 -26.58
N PRO A 171 -1.63 6.42 -26.61
CA PRO A 171 -1.56 5.52 -27.77
C PRO A 171 -2.86 4.74 -27.97
N ALA A 172 -3.50 4.30 -26.88
CA ALA A 172 -4.73 3.52 -26.93
C ALA A 172 -5.88 4.33 -27.54
N CYS A 173 -6.10 5.56 -27.09
CA CYS A 173 -7.12 6.45 -27.64
C CYS A 173 -6.81 6.94 -29.06
N SER A 174 -5.53 7.00 -29.44
CA SER A 174 -5.07 7.50 -30.74
C SER A 174 -4.95 6.39 -31.80
N SER A 175 -5.32 5.15 -31.47
CA SER A 175 -5.23 4.02 -32.38
C SER A 175 -6.44 3.94 -33.35
N GLY A 176 -6.29 3.23 -34.47
CA GLY A 176 -7.40 2.82 -35.33
C GLY A 176 -8.11 3.95 -36.09
N GLY A 177 -7.39 4.98 -36.55
CA GLY A 177 -7.96 6.08 -37.36
C GLY A 177 -8.77 7.11 -36.56
N ARG A 178 -8.79 7.03 -35.23
CA ARG A 178 -9.39 8.03 -34.36
C ARG A 178 -8.57 9.31 -34.33
N GLN A 179 -9.21 10.42 -33.99
CA GLN A 179 -8.50 11.67 -33.72
C GLN A 179 -7.49 11.44 -32.60
N ARG A 180 -6.25 11.90 -32.81
CA ARG A 180 -5.18 11.87 -31.82
C ARG A 180 -5.68 12.46 -30.50
N PHE A 181 -5.58 11.68 -29.42
CA PHE A 181 -5.97 12.12 -28.09
C PHE A 181 -4.73 12.55 -27.30
N GLU A 182 -4.73 13.82 -26.92
CA GLU A 182 -3.66 14.46 -26.18
C GLU A 182 -4.22 15.16 -24.96
N PHE A 183 -3.49 15.10 -23.85
CA PHE A 183 -3.91 15.71 -22.59
C PHE A 183 -2.72 16.33 -21.85
N CYS A 184 -3.03 17.22 -20.92
CA CYS A 184 -2.03 17.85 -20.06
C CYS A 184 -1.68 16.93 -18.90
N TRP A 185 -0.38 16.77 -18.63
CA TRP A 185 0.17 15.98 -17.54
C TRP A 185 -0.33 16.40 -16.15
N TYR A 186 -0.52 17.71 -15.92
CA TYR A 186 -0.90 18.25 -14.62
C TYR A 186 -2.42 18.35 -14.44
N CYS A 187 -3.11 19.06 -15.34
CA CYS A 187 -4.55 19.28 -15.17
C CYS A 187 -5.42 18.16 -15.75
N LEU A 188 -4.83 17.16 -16.42
CA LEU A 188 -5.51 16.01 -17.02
C LEU A 188 -6.63 16.37 -18.01
N ASN A 189 -6.68 17.61 -18.49
CA ASN A 189 -7.62 18.04 -19.51
C ASN A 189 -7.05 17.89 -20.91
N LYS A 190 -7.93 17.82 -21.91
CA LYS A 190 -7.57 17.76 -23.33
C LYS A 190 -6.61 18.91 -23.69
N TRP A 191 -5.59 18.61 -24.48
CA TRP A 191 -4.59 19.56 -24.94
C TRP A 191 -5.21 20.55 -25.94
N ARG A 192 -4.92 21.86 -25.82
CA ARG A 192 -5.54 22.92 -26.64
C ARG A 192 -4.55 23.76 -27.45
N SER A 193 -3.25 23.58 -27.28
CA SER A 193 -2.21 24.44 -27.87
C SER A 193 -1.35 23.71 -28.90
N ALA A 194 -0.64 24.46 -29.75
CA ALA A 194 0.30 23.86 -30.71
C ALA A 194 1.60 23.32 -30.07
N GLY A 195 2.09 23.97 -28.99
CA GLY A 195 3.33 23.60 -28.31
C GLY A 195 3.23 22.33 -27.44
N THR A 196 4.28 22.04 -26.65
CA THR A 196 4.35 20.86 -25.76
C THR A 196 4.38 21.19 -24.27
N ASP A 197 4.56 22.47 -23.91
CA ASP A 197 4.82 22.93 -22.55
C ASP A 197 3.64 23.70 -21.92
N LYS A 198 2.77 24.35 -22.70
CA LYS A 198 1.63 25.12 -22.19
C LYS A 198 0.31 24.63 -22.77
N CYS A 199 -0.48 23.89 -21.99
CA CYS A 199 -1.67 23.19 -22.50
C CYS A 199 -2.83 24.06 -23.00
N GLY A 200 -2.86 25.37 -22.69
CA GLY A 200 -3.92 26.29 -23.07
C GLY A 200 -5.25 26.12 -22.32
N ASN A 201 -5.26 25.42 -21.18
CA ASN A 201 -6.44 25.32 -20.31
C ASN A 201 -6.36 26.35 -19.18
N ASP A 202 -7.43 27.13 -18.98
CA ASP A 202 -7.47 28.26 -18.02
C ASP A 202 -7.26 27.82 -16.56
N ILE A 203 -7.75 26.63 -16.20
CA ILE A 203 -7.61 26.08 -14.85
C ILE A 203 -6.23 25.47 -14.57
N CYS A 204 -5.34 25.41 -15.57
CA CYS A 204 -4.03 24.77 -15.41
C CYS A 204 -3.02 25.76 -14.82
N SER A 205 -2.64 25.55 -13.57
CA SER A 205 -1.57 26.30 -12.91
C SER A 205 -0.18 26.07 -13.53
N GLY A 206 -0.04 25.06 -14.40
CA GLY A 206 1.23 24.62 -14.96
C GLY A 206 2.19 23.98 -13.95
N LYS A 207 1.71 23.74 -12.72
CA LYS A 207 2.44 23.09 -11.63
C LYS A 207 1.80 21.76 -11.28
N ASP A 208 2.59 20.88 -10.68
CA ASP A 208 2.05 19.63 -10.17
C ASP A 208 0.94 19.88 -9.13
N PRO A 209 -0.25 19.26 -9.26
CA PRO A 209 -1.35 19.40 -8.29
C PRO A 209 -0.93 19.07 -6.85
N ARG A 210 0.07 18.18 -6.67
CA ARG A 210 0.65 17.84 -5.38
C ARG A 210 1.22 19.07 -4.65
N ILE A 211 1.69 20.08 -5.37
CA ILE A 211 2.19 21.33 -4.76
C ILE A 211 1.11 22.07 -4.00
N ALA A 212 -0.14 22.08 -4.49
CA ALA A 212 -1.26 22.69 -3.78
C ALA A 212 -1.56 21.94 -2.48
N ILE A 213 -1.47 20.61 -2.48
CA ILE A 213 -1.67 19.77 -1.29
C ILE A 213 -0.60 20.06 -0.23
N LEU A 214 0.66 20.24 -0.64
CA LEU A 214 1.79 20.58 0.23
C LEU A 214 1.67 22.00 0.79
N ALA A 215 1.22 22.95 -0.03
CA ALA A 215 0.97 24.33 0.39
C ALA A 215 -0.16 24.42 1.42
N ALA A 216 -1.25 23.68 1.22
CA ALA A 216 -2.43 23.67 2.10
C ALA A 216 -2.32 22.74 3.31
N ALA A 217 -1.19 22.03 3.51
CA ALA A 217 -1.06 21.10 4.62
C ALA A 217 -1.15 21.82 5.98
N PRO A 218 -1.98 21.36 6.94
CA PRO A 218 -2.01 21.93 8.29
C PRO A 218 -0.67 21.72 8.97
N VAL A 219 -0.32 22.58 9.92
CA VAL A 219 0.90 22.41 10.73
C VAL A 219 0.59 21.64 12.01
N LYS A 220 1.61 20.97 12.56
CA LYS A 220 1.53 20.25 13.84
C LYS A 220 2.86 20.28 14.56
N GLU A 221 2.84 19.89 15.83
CA GLU A 221 4.04 19.68 16.62
C GLU A 221 4.56 18.25 16.44
N ILE A 222 5.88 18.11 16.22
CA ILE A 222 6.57 16.81 16.12
C ILE A 222 7.85 16.91 16.94
N VAL A 223 8.00 16.08 17.97
CA VAL A 223 9.22 16.01 18.81
C VAL A 223 9.60 17.40 19.37
N GLY A 224 8.62 18.12 19.92
CA GLY A 224 8.80 19.47 20.47
C GLY A 224 9.01 20.58 19.44
N VAL A 225 9.07 20.25 18.14
CA VAL A 225 9.19 21.23 17.06
C VAL A 225 7.81 21.63 16.59
N LYS A 226 7.43 22.89 16.82
CA LYS A 226 6.14 23.47 16.41
C LYS A 226 6.13 23.80 14.91
N ASP A 227 4.95 24.05 14.35
CA ASP A 227 4.76 24.53 12.98
C ASP A 227 5.29 23.61 11.85
N VAL A 228 5.43 22.31 12.11
CA VAL A 228 5.85 21.35 11.08
C VAL A 228 4.69 21.05 10.13
N PRO A 229 4.84 21.21 8.81
CA PRO A 229 3.80 20.81 7.85
C PRO A 229 3.44 19.33 8.02
N GLY A 230 2.16 19.02 8.27
CA GLY A 230 1.67 17.68 8.52
C GLY A 230 1.69 16.76 7.30
N ARG A 231 1.87 17.33 6.09
CA ARG A 231 2.08 16.58 4.84
C ARG A 231 3.33 17.07 4.14
N ARG A 232 4.13 16.13 3.64
CA ARG A 232 5.34 16.38 2.85
C ARG A 232 5.45 15.41 1.68
N ALA A 233 6.22 15.75 0.66
CA ALA A 233 6.52 14.85 -0.44
C ALA A 233 7.83 14.10 -0.16
N CYS A 234 7.88 12.83 -0.54
CA CYS A 234 9.13 12.07 -0.58
C CYS A 234 10.17 12.80 -1.44
N ILE A 235 11.38 12.97 -0.91
CA ILE A 235 12.48 13.68 -1.57
C ILE A 235 13.04 12.95 -2.80
N HIS A 236 12.66 11.68 -3.01
CA HIS A 236 13.10 10.87 -4.14
C HIS A 236 12.01 10.66 -5.19
N CYS A 237 10.80 10.26 -4.78
CA CYS A 237 9.71 9.92 -5.72
C CYS A 237 8.54 10.92 -5.75
N GLY A 238 8.53 11.93 -4.89
CA GLY A 238 7.46 12.94 -4.85
C GLY A 238 6.10 12.45 -4.33
N MET A 239 6.02 11.23 -3.77
CA MET A 239 4.81 10.73 -3.13
C MET A 239 4.44 11.58 -1.91
N ILE A 240 3.17 11.99 -1.80
CA ILE A 240 2.68 12.73 -0.63
C ILE A 240 2.58 11.78 0.57
N ILE A 241 3.17 12.18 1.69
CA ILE A 241 3.23 11.46 2.95
C ILE A 241 2.64 12.37 4.01
N GLU A 242 1.62 11.88 4.72
CA GLU A 242 1.06 12.52 5.90
C GLU A 242 1.68 11.93 7.17
N HIS A 243 2.20 12.79 8.05
CA HIS A 243 2.74 12.36 9.32
C HIS A 243 1.62 12.28 10.37
N VAL A 244 1.14 11.06 10.61
CA VAL A 244 0.10 10.80 11.60
C VAL A 244 0.68 10.84 13.02
N ARG A 245 1.68 10.01 13.33
CA ARG A 245 2.25 9.84 14.68
C ARG A 245 3.67 9.26 14.66
N PHE A 246 4.32 9.27 15.82
CA PHE A 246 5.63 8.68 16.11
C PHE A 246 6.84 9.38 15.48
N CYS A 247 7.67 8.61 14.77
CA CYS A 247 9.05 8.91 14.47
C CYS A 247 9.17 9.96 13.37
N LYS A 248 10.03 10.97 13.59
CA LYS A 248 10.39 11.93 12.53
C LYS A 248 11.18 11.29 11.39
N HIS A 249 11.76 10.11 11.57
CA HIS A 249 12.51 9.39 10.54
C HIS A 249 11.58 8.45 9.79
N MET A 250 11.30 8.77 8.52
CA MET A 250 10.35 8.07 7.68
C MET A 250 11.08 7.21 6.65
N LYS A 251 10.47 6.07 6.31
CA LYS A 251 10.82 5.26 5.14
C LYS A 251 9.65 5.30 4.16
N CYS A 252 9.88 5.92 3.01
CA CYS A 252 8.92 5.93 1.92
C CYS A 252 8.77 4.51 1.34
N ILE A 253 7.60 4.19 0.79
CA ILE A 253 7.34 2.97 0.01
C ILE A 253 8.35 2.83 -1.15
N CYS A 254 8.88 3.94 -1.66
CA CYS A 254 9.93 3.88 -2.68
C CYS A 254 11.31 3.42 -2.17
N GLY A 255 11.46 3.17 -0.86
CA GLY A 255 12.70 2.80 -0.19
C GLY A 255 13.48 3.99 0.40
N GLN A 256 13.14 5.22 0.02
CA GLN A 256 13.85 6.40 0.49
C GLN A 256 13.62 6.61 1.99
N GLU A 257 14.72 6.70 2.74
CA GLU A 257 14.71 7.07 4.15
C GLU A 257 15.11 8.53 4.32
N PHE A 258 14.29 9.32 5.01
CA PHE A 258 14.52 10.75 5.23
C PHE A 258 13.80 11.26 6.48
N CYS A 259 14.28 12.38 7.04
CA CYS A 259 13.60 13.03 8.16
C CYS A 259 12.41 13.86 7.67
N PHE A 260 11.23 13.65 8.25
CA PHE A 260 10.01 14.38 7.95
C PHE A 260 10.09 15.86 8.35
N ILE A 261 10.87 16.23 9.37
CA ILE A 261 10.97 17.63 9.80
C ILE A 261 11.90 18.41 8.87
N CYS A 262 13.12 17.91 8.68
CA CYS A 262 14.19 18.64 7.98
C CYS A 262 14.45 18.19 6.53
N LEU A 263 13.74 17.17 6.05
CA LEU A 263 13.87 16.59 4.71
C LEU A 263 15.27 16.04 4.34
N LYS A 264 16.20 15.93 5.29
CA LYS A 264 17.52 15.35 5.03
C LYS A 264 17.44 13.82 4.90
N PRO A 265 18.07 13.21 3.87
CA PRO A 265 18.23 11.76 3.76
C PRO A 265 19.24 11.24 4.79
N LYS A 266 19.37 9.91 4.89
CA LYS A 266 20.58 9.30 5.47
C LYS A 266 21.82 9.70 4.65
N ASN A 267 22.98 9.79 5.30
CA ASN A 267 24.24 9.99 4.59
C ASN A 267 24.70 8.68 3.88
N SER A 268 25.86 8.72 3.21
CA SER A 268 26.44 7.57 2.50
C SER A 268 26.75 6.36 3.40
N GLU A 269 26.87 6.57 4.71
CA GLU A 269 27.13 5.53 5.71
C GLU A 269 25.82 4.97 6.32
N GLY A 270 24.66 5.46 5.90
CA GLY A 270 23.36 5.06 6.45
C GLY A 270 22.95 5.77 7.75
N ASN A 271 23.68 6.82 8.14
CA ASN A 271 23.46 7.57 9.38
C ASN A 271 22.51 8.75 9.22
N TRP A 272 21.72 9.05 10.26
CA TRP A 272 20.79 10.18 10.30
C TRP A 272 21.53 11.50 10.51
N GLN A 273 21.29 12.47 9.62
CA GLN A 273 21.96 13.78 9.63
C GLN A 273 21.33 14.81 10.61
N CYS A 274 20.36 14.40 11.44
CA CYS A 274 19.59 15.31 12.29
C CYS A 274 19.38 14.78 13.71
N GLY A 275 20.33 13.97 14.20
CA GLY A 275 20.27 13.34 15.51
C GLY A 275 19.37 12.10 15.56
N SER A 276 19.03 11.68 16.77
CA SER A 276 18.17 10.52 17.04
C SER A 276 16.70 10.79 16.67
N PHE A 277 15.87 9.74 16.70
CA PHE A 277 14.45 9.78 16.38
C PHE A 277 13.62 10.74 17.25
N ASN A 278 14.09 11.06 18.46
CA ASN A 278 13.45 11.91 19.46
C ASN A 278 14.18 13.24 19.70
N ALA A 279 15.21 13.58 18.90
CA ALA A 279 15.87 14.87 18.97
C ALA A 279 15.13 15.90 18.09
N PRO A 280 14.96 17.17 18.53
CA PRO A 280 14.45 18.23 17.66
C PRO A 280 15.43 18.52 16.51
N CYS A 281 14.94 19.03 15.38
CA CYS A 281 15.77 19.52 14.29
C CYS A 281 15.11 20.67 13.52
N THR A 282 15.90 21.40 12.73
CA THR A 282 15.42 22.55 11.94
C THR A 282 14.39 22.13 10.90
N ILE A 283 13.25 22.82 10.88
CA ILE A 283 12.15 22.57 9.95
C ILE A 283 12.60 22.96 8.54
N ALA A 284 12.40 22.07 7.57
CA ALA A 284 12.58 22.41 6.16
C ALA A 284 11.38 23.25 5.65
N PRO A 285 11.59 24.19 4.71
CA PRO A 285 10.49 24.89 4.06
C PRO A 285 9.45 23.95 3.44
N ARG A 286 8.25 24.48 3.17
CA ARG A 286 7.26 23.75 2.36
C ARG A 286 7.83 23.49 0.97
N GLN A 287 7.67 22.27 0.48
CA GLN A 287 8.15 21.87 -0.84
C GLN A 287 7.34 22.57 -1.92
N THR A 288 8.03 23.30 -2.80
CA THR A 288 7.43 24.00 -3.95
C THR A 288 7.60 23.25 -5.26
N GLN A 289 8.29 22.11 -5.22
CA GLN A 289 8.55 21.20 -6.33
C GLN A 289 8.51 19.76 -5.82
N VAL A 290 8.27 18.80 -6.71
CA VAL A 290 8.29 17.37 -6.43
C VAL A 290 9.24 16.66 -7.41
N PRO A 291 10.01 15.66 -6.96
CA PRO A 291 10.82 14.85 -7.86
C PRO A 291 10.02 14.30 -9.05
N GLY A 292 10.60 14.39 -10.25
CA GLY A 292 9.93 14.02 -11.51
C GLY A 292 9.19 15.16 -12.22
N GLU A 293 9.25 16.39 -11.67
CA GLU A 293 9.13 17.64 -12.47
C GLU A 293 10.30 17.81 -13.44
#